data_AF-A0A0J9XS35-F1
#
_entry.id   AF-A0A0J9XS35-F1
#
_cell.length_a   1.000
_cell.length_b   1.000
_cell.length_c   1.000
_cell.angle_alpha   90.00
_cell.angle_beta   90.00
_cell.angle_gamma   90.00
#
_symmetry.space_group_name_H-M   'P 1'
#
loop_
_entity.id
_entity.type
_entity.pdbx_description
1 polymer ?
#
loop_
_entity_poly.entity_id
_entity_poly.type
_entity_poly.pdbx_seq_one_letter_code
_entity_poly.pdbx_strand_id
1 'polypeptide(L)'
;MLKYQVRSRKVYTKYQGKTSRSSSLSTSSHSFDKPSSSSSSLEETIHICDRSNSLSSLSSVDSSDASEWGTLRIYTGDIKEGTDYKTLKISTNHTVKNIVDTILTKFRICKDPNLFEIIMEVWTRYNGEQVKTPLLLPQEARPLELQRCHPVHMSRFLITMSTNGVLVRIYDYLLSSESTYKSLFISPRTTCYEAIVMLLTMNQQPGPPTDFRLYLSETGNDLNMNDTLADLYLVLPKDQKIIIRSVS
;
A
#
# COMPACT_ATOMS: atom_id res chain seq x y z
N MET A 1 -17.06 -7.62 -11.45
CA MET A 1 -16.19 -6.79 -12.32
C MET A 1 -15.42 -5.81 -11.44
N LEU A 2 -14.16 -6.09 -11.08
CA LEU A 2 -13.36 -5.19 -10.23
C LEU A 2 -12.84 -4.01 -11.06
N LYS A 3 -13.11 -2.78 -10.62
CA LYS A 3 -12.59 -1.54 -11.21
C LYS A 3 -11.29 -1.20 -10.48
N TYR A 4 -10.16 -1.20 -11.18
CA TYR A 4 -8.87 -0.73 -10.66
C TYR A 4 -8.50 0.59 -11.34
N GLN A 5 -7.87 1.50 -10.61
CA GLN A 5 -7.35 2.76 -11.16
C GLN A 5 -5.84 2.64 -11.40
N VAL A 6 -5.41 2.81 -12.65
CA VAL A 6 -3.99 2.85 -13.02
C VAL A 6 -3.47 4.27 -12.79
N ARG A 7 -2.44 4.44 -11.94
CA ARG A 7 -1.80 5.74 -11.69
C ARG A 7 -0.48 5.83 -12.44
N SER A 8 -0.29 6.86 -13.26
CA SER A 8 0.97 7.16 -13.93
C SER A 8 1.99 7.70 -12.91
N ARG A 9 3.21 7.17 -12.89
CA ARG A 9 4.30 7.63 -12.01
C ARG A 9 4.88 8.95 -12.54
N LYS A 10 4.77 10.02 -11.74
CA LYS A 10 5.80 11.07 -11.73
C LYS A 10 6.92 10.59 -10.81
N VAL A 11 8.03 10.18 -11.41
CA VAL A 11 9.26 9.82 -10.68
C VAL A 11 9.87 11.11 -10.15
N TYR A 12 9.87 11.29 -8.84
CA TYR A 12 10.68 12.31 -8.18
C TYR A 12 11.96 11.66 -7.68
N THR A 13 13.03 11.80 -8.46
CA THR A 13 14.39 11.58 -7.98
C THR A 13 14.84 12.82 -7.21
N LYS A 14 15.08 12.67 -5.91
CA LYS A 14 15.80 13.66 -5.11
C LYS A 14 16.71 12.89 -4.17
N TYR A 15 17.98 12.78 -4.52
CA TYR A 15 19.11 13.06 -3.62
C TYR A 15 20.41 13.12 -4.45
N GLN A 16 21.02 14.30 -4.40
CA GLN A 16 22.25 14.69 -5.08
C GLN A 16 23.48 14.05 -4.42
N GLY A 17 24.47 13.73 -5.27
CA GLY A 17 25.83 14.24 -5.12
C GLY A 17 26.79 13.48 -4.21
N LYS A 18 27.72 12.75 -4.82
CA LYS A 18 29.17 13.05 -4.72
C LYS A 18 29.99 12.22 -5.72
N THR A 19 30.75 12.95 -6.52
CA THR A 19 31.68 12.52 -7.57
C THR A 19 33.08 12.31 -7.03
N SER A 20 33.80 11.28 -7.50
CA SER A 20 35.27 11.14 -7.57
C SER A 20 35.56 10.04 -8.62
N ARG A 21 35.93 10.34 -9.89
CA ARG A 21 37.30 10.48 -10.45
C ARG A 21 38.29 9.45 -9.83
N SER A 22 39.07 8.64 -10.54
CA SER A 22 39.58 8.59 -11.93
C SER A 22 40.36 7.24 -12.09
N SER A 23 40.41 6.61 -13.28
CA SER A 23 41.60 6.38 -14.16
C SER A 23 41.83 4.86 -14.34
N SER A 24 42.28 4.24 -15.44
CA SER A 24 42.40 4.51 -16.88
C SER A 24 43.19 3.34 -17.51
N LEU A 25 42.88 2.95 -18.77
CA LEU A 25 43.78 2.29 -19.77
C LEU A 25 44.23 0.82 -19.47
N SER A 26 44.40 -0.14 -20.40
CA SER A 26 44.30 -0.22 -21.86
C SER A 26 44.62 -1.67 -22.35
N THR A 27 44.27 -1.97 -23.61
CA THR A 27 44.98 -2.85 -24.61
C THR A 27 45.02 -4.38 -24.40
N SER A 28 44.29 -5.17 -25.22
CA SER A 28 44.61 -5.79 -26.54
C SER A 28 45.47 -7.08 -26.42
N SER A 29 45.13 -8.23 -27.02
CA SER A 29 45.28 -8.49 -28.47
C SER A 29 45.11 -10.00 -28.84
N HIS A 30 44.69 -10.25 -30.10
CA HIS A 30 45.01 -11.38 -31.03
C HIS A 30 44.69 -12.86 -30.65
N SER A 31 43.81 -13.63 -31.33
CA SER A 31 43.65 -14.11 -32.73
C SER A 31 44.30 -15.50 -33.02
N PHE A 32 43.84 -16.18 -34.09
CA PHE A 32 44.21 -17.51 -34.66
C PHE A 32 43.40 -18.72 -34.13
N ASP A 33 42.95 -19.73 -34.88
CA ASP A 33 42.86 -19.98 -36.33
C ASP A 33 41.95 -21.21 -36.62
N LYS A 34 41.20 -21.10 -37.73
CA LYS A 34 40.69 -22.02 -38.77
C LYS A 34 40.30 -23.54 -38.61
N PRO A 35 39.46 -24.07 -39.56
CA PRO A 35 38.64 -25.29 -39.47
C PRO A 35 38.98 -26.42 -40.50
N SER A 36 38.27 -27.56 -40.41
CA SER A 36 38.00 -28.61 -41.44
C SER A 36 37.15 -29.70 -40.76
N SER A 37 36.25 -30.51 -41.32
CA SER A 37 35.82 -30.86 -42.69
C SER A 37 34.65 -31.88 -42.59
N SER A 38 33.73 -31.88 -43.58
CA SER A 38 32.94 -33.04 -44.12
C SER A 38 32.05 -33.89 -43.19
N SER A 39 30.86 -34.42 -43.53
CA SER A 39 30.15 -34.67 -44.79
C SER A 39 28.71 -35.18 -44.49
N SER A 40 27.74 -34.61 -45.21
CA SER A 40 26.51 -35.18 -45.81
C SER A 40 25.66 -36.30 -45.16
N SER A 41 24.35 -36.05 -45.29
CA SER A 41 23.18 -36.97 -45.37
C SER A 41 22.44 -37.31 -44.08
N LEU A 42 21.45 -36.49 -43.76
CA LEU A 42 20.28 -36.92 -42.99
C LEU A 42 19.03 -36.48 -43.75
N GLU A 43 18.30 -37.48 -44.23
CA GLU A 43 16.87 -37.39 -44.48
C GLU A 43 16.21 -37.06 -43.14
N GLU A 44 15.60 -35.87 -43.01
CA GLU A 44 14.80 -35.56 -41.83
C GLU A 44 13.42 -35.08 -42.26
N THR A 45 12.50 -36.03 -42.10
CA THR A 45 11.05 -35.96 -42.26
C THR A 45 10.48 -34.63 -41.79
N ILE A 46 9.74 -33.97 -42.68
CA ILE A 46 8.90 -32.82 -42.36
C ILE A 46 7.78 -33.31 -41.43
N HIS A 47 8.03 -33.29 -40.12
CA HIS A 47 7.00 -33.42 -39.11
C HIS A 47 6.35 -32.05 -38.91
N ILE A 48 5.23 -31.86 -39.61
CA ILE A 48 4.23 -30.86 -39.27
C ILE A 48 3.82 -31.14 -37.82
N CYS A 49 4.27 -30.31 -36.89
CA CYS A 49 3.81 -30.37 -35.50
C CYS A 49 2.32 -30.00 -35.48
N ASP A 50 1.48 -31.02 -35.53
CA ASP A 50 0.11 -30.99 -35.02
C ASP A 50 0.15 -30.49 -33.57
N ARG A 51 -0.19 -29.22 -33.34
CA ARG A 51 -0.60 -28.77 -32.00
C ARG A 51 -2.00 -29.30 -31.76
N SER A 52 -2.07 -30.56 -31.36
CA SER A 52 -3.26 -31.19 -30.82
C SER A 52 -3.78 -30.37 -29.65
N ASN A 53 -4.98 -29.81 -29.81
CA ASN A 53 -5.85 -29.35 -28.75
C ASN A 53 -6.11 -30.54 -27.79
N SER A 54 -5.26 -30.66 -26.78
CA SER A 54 -5.34 -31.71 -25.77
C SER A 54 -5.91 -31.11 -24.50
N LEU A 55 -7.24 -31.07 -24.42
CA LEU A 55 -7.98 -30.86 -23.16
C LEU A 55 -7.88 -32.14 -22.32
N SER A 56 -6.67 -32.46 -21.86
CA SER A 56 -6.42 -33.66 -21.04
C SER A 56 -5.11 -33.52 -20.24
N SER A 57 -5.03 -32.47 -19.44
CA SER A 57 -4.11 -32.39 -18.28
C SER A 57 -4.86 -31.84 -17.07
N LEU A 58 -5.98 -32.48 -16.71
CA LEU A 58 -6.51 -32.42 -15.35
C LEU A 58 -5.79 -33.50 -14.54
N SER A 59 -4.50 -33.29 -14.28
CA SER A 59 -3.82 -34.00 -13.19
C SER A 59 -4.30 -33.36 -11.89
N SER A 60 -5.24 -34.04 -11.27
CA SER A 60 -5.66 -33.93 -9.88
C SER A 60 -4.46 -34.02 -8.93
N VAL A 61 -3.99 -32.87 -8.44
CA VAL A 61 -3.24 -32.78 -7.19
C VAL A 61 -3.56 -31.42 -6.56
N ASP A 62 -4.30 -31.48 -5.45
CA ASP A 62 -4.53 -30.40 -4.47
C ASP A 62 -5.50 -29.24 -4.84
N SER A 63 -6.73 -29.57 -5.21
CA SER A 63 -7.86 -28.61 -5.22
C SER A 63 -8.78 -28.74 -4.01
N SER A 64 -8.35 -29.39 -2.92
CA SER A 64 -9.19 -29.67 -1.74
C SER A 64 -8.71 -29.10 -0.41
N ASP A 65 -7.63 -28.29 -0.37
CA ASP A 65 -7.31 -27.46 0.80
C ASP A 65 -6.55 -26.19 0.39
N ALA A 66 -7.19 -25.33 -0.40
CA ALA A 66 -6.77 -23.92 -0.41
C ALA A 66 -7.16 -23.32 0.95
N SER A 67 -6.38 -23.63 2.00
CA SER A 67 -6.59 -23.16 3.36
C SER A 67 -7.01 -21.69 3.31
N GLU A 68 -8.06 -21.32 4.04
CA GLU A 68 -8.53 -19.94 4.10
C GLU A 68 -7.38 -18.98 4.47
N TRP A 69 -6.33 -19.50 5.11
CA TRP A 69 -5.15 -18.80 5.56
C TRP A 69 -3.96 -18.88 4.59
N GLY A 70 -3.12 -17.84 4.62
CA GLY A 70 -1.87 -17.80 3.89
C GLY A 70 -0.95 -16.70 4.41
N THR A 71 0.23 -16.59 3.80
CA THR A 71 1.20 -15.53 4.12
C THR A 71 1.24 -14.47 3.03
N LEU A 72 1.20 -13.21 3.43
CA LEU A 72 1.33 -12.05 2.56
C LEU A 72 2.55 -11.24 2.96
N ARG A 73 3.42 -10.93 1.99
CA ARG A 73 4.58 -10.06 2.19
C ARG A 73 4.26 -8.66 1.68
N ILE A 74 4.36 -7.68 2.57
CA ILE A 74 4.09 -6.26 2.27
C ILE A 74 5.37 -5.48 2.45
N TYR A 75 5.81 -4.78 1.39
CA TYR A 75 7.00 -3.93 1.41
C TYR A 75 6.68 -2.59 2.06
N THR A 76 7.53 -2.18 3.01
CA THR A 76 7.23 -1.12 4.00
C THR A 76 8.19 0.06 3.93
N GLY A 77 9.07 0.10 2.93
CA GLY A 77 10.13 1.11 2.80
C GLY A 77 9.64 2.56 2.85
N ASP A 78 8.42 2.84 2.39
CA ASP A 78 7.85 4.20 2.37
C ASP A 78 7.28 4.65 3.74
N ILE A 79 7.15 3.75 4.71
CA ILE A 79 6.49 4.06 6.00
C ILE A 79 7.32 3.72 7.24
N LYS A 80 8.32 2.84 7.11
CA LYS A 80 9.16 2.41 8.22
C LYS A 80 10.61 2.20 7.76
N GLU A 81 11.47 3.14 8.15
CA GLU A 81 12.91 3.02 7.95
C GLU A 81 13.47 1.80 8.67
N GLY A 82 14.42 1.11 8.02
CA GLY A 82 15.07 -0.09 8.54
C GLY A 82 14.23 -1.38 8.46
N THR A 83 13.04 -1.35 7.86
CA THR A 83 12.26 -2.57 7.60
C THR A 83 11.82 -2.60 6.14
N ASP A 84 12.43 -3.48 5.36
CA ASP A 84 12.13 -3.63 3.93
C ASP A 84 10.71 -4.17 3.70
N TYR A 85 10.30 -5.13 4.52
CA TYR A 85 9.00 -5.78 4.42
C TYR A 85 8.50 -6.34 5.75
N LYS A 86 7.19 -6.56 5.82
CA LYS A 86 6.52 -7.31 6.88
C LYS A 86 5.77 -8.50 6.27
N THR A 87 5.99 -9.68 6.83
CA THR A 87 5.19 -10.88 6.50
C THR A 87 4.04 -11.02 7.48
N LEU A 88 2.82 -11.16 6.97
CA LEU A 88 1.60 -11.33 7.74
C LEU A 88 0.98 -12.70 7.43
N LYS A 89 0.53 -13.43 8.45
CA LYS A 89 -0.40 -14.55 8.30
C LYS A 89 -1.82 -13.97 8.33
N ILE A 90 -2.56 -14.13 7.24
CA ILE A 90 -3.91 -13.56 7.05
C ILE A 90 -4.82 -14.59 6.41
N SER A 91 -6.13 -14.39 6.50
CA SER A 91 -7.11 -15.18 5.76
C SER A 91 -7.53 -14.48 4.46
N THR A 92 -8.23 -15.18 3.56
CA THR A 92 -8.80 -14.62 2.33
C THR A 92 -9.83 -13.54 2.61
N ASN A 93 -10.44 -13.54 3.80
CA ASN A 93 -11.40 -12.54 4.23
C ASN A 93 -10.77 -11.21 4.68
N HIS A 94 -9.45 -11.15 4.89
CA HIS A 94 -8.80 -9.91 5.30
C HIS A 94 -8.77 -8.89 4.16
N THR A 95 -9.29 -7.69 4.43
CA THR A 95 -9.29 -6.58 3.48
C THR A 95 -8.03 -5.74 3.58
N VAL A 96 -7.79 -4.88 2.59
CA VAL A 96 -6.74 -3.84 2.63
C VAL A 96 -6.84 -3.00 3.89
N LYS A 97 -8.05 -2.60 4.30
CA LYS A 97 -8.27 -1.85 5.55
C LYS A 97 -7.73 -2.62 6.76
N ASN A 98 -8.09 -3.89 6.90
CA ASN A 98 -7.63 -4.72 8.02
C ASN A 98 -6.10 -4.88 8.03
N ILE A 99 -5.50 -5.01 6.86
CA ILE A 99 -4.06 -5.15 6.69
C ILE A 99 -3.33 -3.87 7.09
N VAL A 100 -3.82 -2.70 6.65
CA VAL A 100 -3.28 -1.40 7.05
C VAL A 100 -3.33 -1.25 8.57
N ASP A 101 -4.50 -1.46 9.19
CA ASP A 101 -4.69 -1.36 10.65
C ASP A 101 -3.70 -2.29 11.39
N THR A 102 -3.49 -3.52 10.89
CA THR A 102 -2.55 -4.49 11.45
C THR A 102 -1.09 -4.02 11.34
N ILE A 103 -0.69 -3.45 10.20
CA ILE A 103 0.68 -2.97 9.99
C ILE A 103 0.97 -1.78 10.91
N LEU A 104 0.06 -0.80 10.96
CA LEU A 104 0.23 0.39 11.79
C LEU A 104 0.34 0.02 13.27
N THR A 105 -0.50 -0.91 13.74
CA THR A 105 -0.44 -1.45 15.10
C THR A 105 0.91 -2.14 15.38
N LYS A 106 1.36 -3.03 14.48
CA LYS A 106 2.64 -3.74 14.64
C LYS A 106 3.85 -2.82 14.62
N PHE A 107 3.79 -1.72 13.89
CA PHE A 107 4.85 -0.72 13.85
C PHE A 107 4.67 0.43 14.85
N ARG A 108 3.58 0.41 15.64
CA ARG A 108 3.21 1.47 16.59
C ARG A 108 3.17 2.86 15.94
N ILE A 109 2.66 2.92 14.70
CA ILE A 109 2.49 4.17 13.96
C ILE A 109 1.14 4.76 14.37
N CYS A 110 1.16 5.83 15.16
CA CYS A 110 -0.03 6.56 15.59
C CYS A 110 -0.36 7.68 14.59
N LYS A 111 -0.81 7.30 13.38
CA LYS A 111 -1.25 8.21 12.32
C LYS A 111 -2.62 7.77 11.82
N ASP A 112 -3.30 8.65 11.09
CA ASP A 112 -4.58 8.32 10.46
C ASP A 112 -4.44 7.13 9.48
N PRO A 113 -5.13 6.00 9.71
CA PRO A 113 -5.08 4.84 8.83
C PRO A 113 -5.60 5.14 7.43
N ASN A 114 -6.51 6.11 7.26
CA ASN A 114 -7.09 6.47 5.96
C ASN A 114 -6.10 7.21 5.03
N LEU A 115 -4.92 7.57 5.52
CA LEU A 115 -3.79 8.06 4.73
C LEU A 115 -2.97 6.94 4.11
N PHE A 116 -3.11 5.69 4.55
CA PHE A 116 -2.30 4.59 4.05
C PHE A 116 -3.00 3.84 2.94
N GLU A 117 -2.24 3.51 1.91
CA GLU A 117 -2.71 2.84 0.70
C GLU A 117 -1.87 1.59 0.45
N ILE A 118 -2.51 0.52 -0.03
CA ILE A 118 -1.82 -0.67 -0.51
C ILE A 118 -1.82 -0.66 -2.04
N ILE A 119 -0.64 -0.80 -2.61
CA ILE A 119 -0.43 -0.94 -4.05
C ILE A 119 -0.01 -2.38 -4.32
N MET A 120 -0.67 -3.02 -5.28
CA MET A 120 -0.20 -4.25 -5.89
C MET A 120 0.57 -3.90 -7.15
N GLU A 121 1.88 -4.13 -7.17
CA GLU A 121 2.67 -4.02 -8.39
C GLU A 121 2.70 -5.38 -9.10
N VAL A 122 2.08 -5.44 -10.27
CA VAL A 122 2.03 -6.63 -11.12
C VAL A 122 3.15 -6.57 -12.14
N TRP A 123 3.83 -7.68 -12.33
CA TRP A 123 4.96 -7.81 -13.25
C TRP A 123 4.52 -8.62 -14.46
N THR A 124 4.67 -8.04 -15.65
CA THR A 124 4.40 -8.69 -16.92
C THR A 124 5.62 -8.60 -17.83
N ARG A 125 5.65 -9.38 -18.91
CA ARG A 125 6.64 -9.21 -19.98
C ARG A 125 5.98 -8.68 -21.23
N TYR A 126 6.55 -7.65 -21.83
CA TYR A 126 6.13 -7.09 -23.10
C TYR A 126 7.38 -6.88 -23.96
N ASN A 127 7.42 -7.48 -25.15
CA ASN A 127 8.59 -7.47 -26.05
C ASN A 127 9.92 -7.89 -25.38
N GLY A 128 9.86 -8.87 -24.47
CA GLY A 128 11.03 -9.36 -23.72
C GLY A 128 11.41 -8.51 -22.51
N GLU A 129 10.89 -7.29 -22.38
CA GLU A 129 11.15 -6.41 -21.23
C GLU A 129 10.14 -6.63 -20.11
N GLN A 130 10.60 -6.49 -18.87
CA GLN A 130 9.73 -6.57 -17.70
C GLN A 130 9.01 -5.24 -17.48
N VAL A 131 7.68 -5.26 -17.60
CA VAL A 131 6.82 -4.11 -17.31
C VAL A 131 6.25 -4.27 -15.90
N LYS A 132 6.35 -3.20 -15.11
CA LYS A 132 5.82 -3.13 -13.74
C LYS A 132 4.64 -2.18 -13.70
N THR A 133 3.46 -2.71 -13.37
CA THR A 133 2.23 -1.92 -13.34
C THR A 133 1.74 -1.81 -11.90
N PRO A 134 1.75 -0.61 -11.29
CA PRO A 134 1.19 -0.40 -9.98
C PRO A 134 -0.34 -0.29 -10.05
N LEU A 135 -1.03 -1.08 -9.23
CA LEU A 135 -2.47 -1.08 -9.06
C LEU A 135 -2.81 -0.64 -7.64
N LEU A 136 -3.46 0.51 -7.50
CA LEU A 136 -3.97 0.95 -6.20
C LEU A 136 -5.15 0.04 -5.82
N LEU A 137 -5.08 -0.60 -4.66
CA LEU A 137 -6.14 -1.46 -4.18
C LEU A 137 -7.17 -0.65 -3.38
N PRO A 138 -8.48 -0.83 -3.63
CA PRO A 138 -9.52 -0.26 -2.78
C PRO A 138 -9.50 -0.89 -1.38
N GLN A 139 -10.10 -0.23 -0.39
CA GLN A 139 -10.03 -0.65 1.01
C GLN A 139 -10.64 -2.04 1.27
N GLU A 140 -11.59 -2.45 0.45
CA GLU A 140 -12.36 -3.68 0.51
C GLU A 140 -11.68 -4.83 -0.26
N ALA A 141 -10.65 -4.53 -1.06
CA ALA A 141 -9.90 -5.55 -1.78
C ALA A 141 -9.28 -6.54 -0.80
N ARG A 142 -9.11 -7.78 -1.25
CA ARG A 142 -8.61 -8.91 -0.46
C ARG A 142 -7.24 -9.36 -0.98
N PRO A 143 -6.12 -8.83 -0.44
CA PRO A 143 -4.81 -9.03 -1.04
C PRO A 143 -4.34 -10.49 -1.09
N LEU A 144 -4.78 -11.35 -0.17
CA LEU A 144 -4.45 -12.77 -0.24
C LEU A 144 -5.11 -13.46 -1.43
N GLU A 145 -6.38 -13.15 -1.72
CA GLU A 145 -7.07 -13.66 -2.91
C GLU A 145 -6.35 -13.17 -4.17
N LEU A 146 -6.01 -11.87 -4.22
CA LEU A 146 -5.25 -11.30 -5.33
C LEU A 146 -3.88 -11.97 -5.51
N GLN A 147 -3.15 -12.24 -4.42
CA GLN A 147 -1.85 -12.93 -4.50
C GLN A 147 -1.99 -14.32 -5.14
N ARG A 148 -3.07 -15.06 -4.85
CA ARG A 148 -3.33 -16.41 -5.39
C ARG A 148 -3.68 -16.40 -6.88
N CYS A 149 -4.20 -15.30 -7.40
CA CYS A 149 -4.57 -15.17 -8.82
C CYS A 149 -3.36 -14.92 -9.74
N HIS A 150 -2.17 -14.64 -9.20
CA HIS A 150 -0.98 -14.35 -9.99
C HIS A 150 0.08 -15.44 -9.81
N PRO A 151 0.87 -15.75 -10.86
CA PRO A 151 2.00 -16.65 -10.73
C PRO A 151 2.95 -16.17 -9.62
N VAL A 152 3.58 -17.13 -8.94
CA VAL A 152 4.56 -16.84 -7.89
C VAL A 152 5.63 -15.89 -8.43
N HIS A 153 5.97 -14.86 -7.65
CA HIS A 153 6.93 -13.81 -8.01
C HIS A 153 6.51 -12.83 -9.13
N MET A 154 5.27 -12.88 -9.63
CA MET A 154 4.75 -11.92 -10.61
C MET A 154 3.92 -10.78 -10.00
N SER A 155 3.83 -10.73 -8.67
CA SER A 155 3.21 -9.62 -7.96
C SER A 155 3.95 -9.31 -6.67
N ARG A 156 3.91 -8.04 -6.26
CA ARG A 156 4.35 -7.60 -4.93
C ARG A 156 3.39 -6.57 -4.36
N PHE A 157 3.25 -6.55 -3.04
CA PHE A 157 2.38 -5.61 -2.34
C PHE A 157 3.23 -4.58 -1.60
N LEU A 158 2.91 -3.30 -1.76
CA LEU A 158 3.61 -2.18 -1.12
C LEU A 158 2.60 -1.38 -0.30
N ILE A 159 3.00 -0.89 0.87
CA ILE A 159 2.25 0.10 1.63
C ILE A 159 2.90 1.48 1.45
N THR A 160 2.09 2.49 1.20
CA THR A 160 2.52 3.87 1.03
C THR A 160 1.62 4.81 1.81
N MET A 161 2.10 6.02 2.12
CA MET A 161 1.34 7.06 2.81
C MET A 161 1.00 8.17 1.81
N SER A 162 -0.29 8.47 1.67
CA SER A 162 -0.81 9.56 0.87
C SER A 162 -0.33 10.91 1.40
N THR A 163 0.07 11.79 0.48
CA THR A 163 0.47 13.16 0.78
C THR A 163 -0.69 14.15 0.73
N ASN A 164 -1.89 13.71 0.34
CA ASN A 164 -3.08 14.54 0.18
C ASN A 164 -3.87 14.73 1.49
N GLY A 165 -3.19 14.76 2.63
CA GLY A 165 -3.81 14.97 3.93
C GLY A 165 -4.00 16.44 4.27
N VAL A 166 -4.86 16.71 5.25
CA VAL A 166 -5.11 18.03 5.82
C VAL A 166 -4.60 18.05 7.25
N LEU A 167 -3.85 19.09 7.62
CA LEU A 167 -3.40 19.30 9.00
C LEU A 167 -4.48 20.05 9.78
N VAL A 168 -5.18 19.32 10.65
CA VAL A 168 -6.29 19.83 11.48
C VAL A 168 -5.81 20.04 12.91
N ARG A 169 -6.28 21.12 13.55
CA ARG A 169 -6.08 21.35 14.99
C ARG A 169 -7.37 21.08 15.74
N ILE A 170 -7.31 20.22 16.75
CA ILE A 170 -8.44 19.91 17.63
C ILE A 170 -8.03 20.21 19.06
N TYR A 171 -8.78 21.08 19.71
CA TYR A 171 -8.54 21.50 21.08
C TYR A 171 -9.07 20.44 22.04
N ASP A 172 -8.19 19.89 22.87
CA ASP A 172 -8.46 18.75 23.74
C ASP A 172 -8.24 19.06 25.22
N TYR A 173 -8.20 20.34 25.59
CA TYR A 173 -8.06 20.80 26.97
C TYR A 173 -9.21 20.35 27.89
N LEU A 174 -10.37 19.97 27.32
CA LEU A 174 -11.48 19.38 28.07
C LEU A 174 -11.29 17.87 28.34
N LEU A 175 -10.35 17.21 27.66
CA LEU A 175 -9.97 15.81 27.91
C LEU A 175 -8.71 15.71 28.77
N SER A 176 -7.74 16.58 28.52
CA SER A 176 -6.48 16.63 29.25
C SER A 176 -6.15 18.09 29.54
N SER A 177 -6.22 18.49 30.81
CA SER A 177 -6.00 19.88 31.25
C SER A 177 -4.62 20.42 30.84
N GLU A 178 -3.64 19.54 30.71
CA GLU A 178 -2.27 19.87 30.31
C GLU A 178 -2.09 20.05 28.80
N SER A 179 -3.09 19.68 27.99
CA SER A 179 -3.05 19.76 26.53
C SER A 179 -3.85 20.94 26.03
N THR A 180 -3.26 21.80 25.20
CA THR A 180 -4.02 22.90 24.57
C THR A 180 -4.80 22.40 23.34
N TYR A 181 -4.09 21.72 22.44
CA TYR A 181 -4.65 21.12 21.23
C TYR A 181 -3.73 20.03 20.71
N LYS A 182 -4.28 19.12 19.90
CA LYS A 182 -3.50 18.21 19.05
C LYS A 182 -3.58 18.63 17.60
N SER A 183 -2.46 18.50 16.89
CA SER A 183 -2.42 18.62 15.44
C SER A 183 -2.46 17.23 14.82
N LEU A 184 -3.49 16.94 14.05
CA LEU A 184 -3.67 15.68 13.35
C LEU A 184 -3.53 15.91 11.85
N PHE A 185 -2.63 15.16 11.21
CA PHE A 185 -2.61 15.08 9.76
C PHE A 185 -3.54 13.95 9.34
N ILE A 186 -4.67 14.31 8.71
CA ILE A 186 -5.78 13.39 8.42
C ILE A 186 -6.09 13.33 6.92
N SER A 187 -6.63 12.20 6.48
CA SER A 187 -7.14 11.98 5.14
C SER A 187 -8.43 12.79 4.92
N PRO A 188 -8.69 13.27 3.69
CA PRO A 188 -9.97 13.89 3.34
C PRO A 188 -11.19 13.00 3.61
N ARG A 189 -10.99 11.69 3.71
CA ARG A 189 -12.05 10.70 3.99
C ARG A 189 -12.29 10.47 5.49
N THR A 190 -11.49 11.08 6.36
CA THR A 190 -11.56 10.84 7.80
C THR A 190 -12.78 11.52 8.38
N THR A 191 -13.65 10.72 8.98
CA THR A 191 -14.86 11.19 9.64
C THR A 191 -14.54 11.81 11.01
N CYS A 192 -15.47 12.61 11.54
CA CYS A 192 -15.41 13.10 12.91
C CYS A 192 -15.31 11.95 13.92
N TYR A 193 -16.02 10.85 13.70
CA TYR A 193 -15.93 9.64 14.54
C TYR A 193 -14.51 9.06 14.57
N GLU A 194 -13.89 8.87 13.41
CA GLU A 194 -12.53 8.34 13.32
C GLU A 194 -11.50 9.28 13.96
N ALA A 195 -11.68 10.59 13.81
CA ALA A 195 -10.84 11.59 14.47
C ALA A 195 -10.95 11.51 16.00
N ILE A 196 -12.14 11.30 16.55
CA ILE A 196 -12.35 11.06 17.99
C ILE A 196 -11.61 9.79 18.43
N VAL A 197 -11.76 8.68 17.71
CA VAL A 197 -11.05 7.42 18.01
C VAL A 197 -9.53 7.67 18.11
N MET A 198 -8.96 8.42 17.17
CA MET A 198 -7.54 8.78 17.19
C MET A 198 -7.18 9.66 18.39
N LEU A 199 -7.97 10.68 18.69
CA LEU A 199 -7.72 11.58 19.83
C LEU A 199 -7.76 10.86 21.17
N LEU A 200 -8.74 9.96 21.36
CA LEU A 200 -8.85 9.16 22.58
C LEU A 200 -7.64 8.24 22.75
N THR A 201 -7.20 7.60 21.67
CA THR A 201 -5.98 6.78 21.66
C THR A 201 -4.75 7.60 22.02
N MET A 202 -4.60 8.80 21.45
CA MET A 202 -3.46 9.70 21.73
C MET A 202 -3.47 10.27 23.15
N ASN A 203 -4.65 10.54 23.71
CA ASN A 203 -4.81 11.01 25.10
C ASN A 203 -4.87 9.86 26.11
N GLN A 204 -4.79 8.59 25.68
CA GLN A 204 -4.99 7.42 26.53
C GLN A 204 -6.32 7.47 27.31
N GLN A 205 -7.34 8.06 26.70
CA GLN A 205 -8.66 8.23 27.31
C GLN A 205 -9.47 6.93 27.12
N PRO A 206 -9.94 6.32 28.22
CA PRO A 206 -10.80 5.15 28.14
C PRO A 206 -12.23 5.55 27.75
N GLY A 207 -13.01 4.56 27.30
CA GLY A 207 -14.43 4.73 27.00
C GLY A 207 -14.75 4.62 25.50
N PRO A 208 -16.04 4.42 25.18
CA PRO A 208 -16.45 4.32 23.79
C PRO A 208 -16.39 5.71 23.12
N PRO A 209 -15.96 5.80 21.85
CA PRO A 209 -15.93 7.07 21.10
C PRO A 209 -17.29 7.78 21.03
N THR A 210 -18.38 7.04 21.19
CA THR A 210 -19.76 7.56 21.22
C THR A 210 -20.05 8.46 22.40
N ASP A 211 -19.23 8.44 23.45
CA ASP A 211 -19.38 9.30 24.64
C ASP A 211 -18.71 10.67 24.43
N PHE A 212 -18.13 10.92 23.26
CA PHE A 212 -17.44 12.16 22.96
C PHE A 212 -18.01 12.82 21.71
N ARG A 213 -17.93 14.15 21.61
CA ARG A 213 -18.30 14.92 20.41
C ARG A 213 -17.23 15.94 20.09
N LEU A 214 -17.07 16.21 18.80
CA LEU A 214 -16.40 17.42 18.32
C LEU A 214 -17.46 18.52 18.21
N TYR A 215 -17.15 19.73 18.63
CA TYR A 215 -18.04 20.87 18.51
C TYR A 215 -17.27 22.14 18.15
N LEU A 216 -17.98 23.13 17.58
CA LEU A 216 -17.40 24.41 17.23
C LEU A 216 -17.52 25.40 18.39
N SER A 217 -16.42 26.08 18.71
CA SER A 217 -16.33 26.97 19.89
C SER A 217 -17.37 28.09 19.92
N GLU A 218 -17.73 28.63 18.77
CA GLU A 218 -18.60 29.81 18.67
C GLU A 218 -20.08 29.46 18.63
N THR A 219 -20.44 28.41 17.90
CA THR A 219 -21.84 28.01 17.75
C THR A 219 -22.29 27.08 18.86
N GLY A 220 -21.35 26.40 19.53
CA GLY A 220 -21.65 25.33 20.48
C GLY A 220 -22.27 24.08 19.84
N ASN A 221 -22.38 24.05 18.52
CA ASN A 221 -23.00 22.96 17.78
C ASN A 221 -22.04 21.78 17.68
N ASP A 222 -22.56 20.59 18.01
CA ASP A 222 -21.86 19.34 17.77
C ASP A 222 -21.76 19.07 16.27
N LEU A 223 -20.58 18.63 15.84
CA LEU A 223 -20.34 18.16 14.48
C LEU A 223 -20.94 16.75 14.31
N ASN A 224 -21.47 16.47 13.12
CA ASN A 224 -22.00 15.14 12.82
C ASN A 224 -20.85 14.12 12.75
N MET A 225 -21.04 12.98 13.40
CA MET A 225 -20.05 11.90 13.45
C MET A 225 -19.63 11.37 12.08
N ASN A 226 -20.53 11.44 11.10
CA ASN A 226 -20.30 10.91 9.75
C ASN A 226 -19.69 11.93 8.79
N ASP A 227 -19.61 13.21 9.19
CA ASP A 227 -19.03 14.24 8.33
C ASP A 227 -17.50 14.08 8.26
N THR A 228 -16.94 14.40 7.09
CA THR A 228 -15.50 14.43 6.86
C THR A 228 -14.89 15.64 7.55
N LEU A 229 -14.05 15.39 8.57
CA LEU A 229 -13.48 16.45 9.39
C LEU A 229 -12.57 17.40 8.58
N ALA A 230 -11.90 16.87 7.55
CA ALA A 230 -11.07 17.66 6.66
C ALA A 230 -11.88 18.72 5.89
N ASP A 231 -13.03 18.32 5.32
CA ASP A 231 -13.88 19.24 4.55
C ASP A 231 -14.48 20.30 5.45
N LEU A 232 -14.95 19.91 6.64
CA LEU A 232 -15.42 20.84 7.67
C LEU A 232 -14.31 21.84 8.02
N TYR A 233 -13.12 21.38 8.40
CA TYR A 233 -12.02 22.24 8.82
C TYR A 233 -11.57 23.23 7.75
N LEU A 234 -11.60 22.83 6.47
CA LEU A 234 -11.21 23.70 5.36
C LEU A 234 -12.19 24.85 5.10
N VAL A 235 -13.45 24.73 5.53
CA VAL A 235 -14.47 25.78 5.35
C VAL A 235 -14.69 26.64 6.61
N LEU A 236 -14.10 26.28 7.75
CA LEU A 236 -14.24 27.05 8.99
C LEU A 236 -13.52 28.42 8.89
N PRO A 237 -14.09 29.49 9.45
CA PRO A 237 -13.38 30.72 9.75
C PRO A 237 -12.12 30.47 10.58
N LYS A 238 -11.08 31.31 10.41
CA LYS A 238 -9.75 31.11 11.03
C LYS A 238 -9.76 31.19 12.56
N ASP A 239 -10.74 31.89 13.11
CA ASP A 239 -11.01 32.11 14.53
C ASP A 239 -11.79 30.97 15.17
N GLN A 240 -12.51 30.18 14.37
CA GLN A 240 -13.33 29.09 14.86
C GLN A 240 -12.46 27.88 15.26
N LYS A 241 -12.73 27.34 16.46
CA LYS A 241 -11.99 26.19 17.01
C LYS A 241 -12.87 24.95 17.01
N ILE A 242 -12.29 23.83 16.61
CA ILE A 242 -12.88 22.50 16.83
C ILE A 242 -12.39 22.00 18.19
N ILE A 243 -13.32 21.73 19.10
CA ILE A 243 -13.04 21.27 20.46
C ILE A 243 -13.64 19.89 20.65
N ILE A 244 -12.94 18.98 21.34
CA ILE A 244 -13.48 17.69 21.77
C ILE A 244 -13.99 17.77 23.21
N ARG A 245 -15.18 17.22 23.49
CA ARG A 245 -15.79 17.12 24.83
C ARG A 245 -16.44 15.76 25.07
N SER A 246 -16.62 15.40 26.34
CA SER A 246 -17.51 14.30 26.75
C SER A 246 -18.98 14.72 26.66
N VAL A 247 -19.85 13.79 26.29
CA VAL A 247 -21.31 13.87 26.31
C VAL A 247 -21.79 13.00 27.47
N SER A 248 -21.65 13.52 28.69
CA SER A 248 -22.24 12.92 29.89
C SER A 248 -23.73 13.26 29.97
#